data_AF-A0A538QBP9-F1
#
_entry.id   AF-A0A538QBP9-F1
#
_cell.length_a   1.000
_cell.length_b   1.000
_cell.length_c   1.000
_cell.angle_alpha   90.00
_cell.angle_beta   90.00
_cell.angle_gamma   90.00
#
_symmetry.space_group_name_H-M   'P 1'
#
loop_
_entity.id
_entity.type
_entity.pdbx_description
1 polymer ?
#
loop_
_entity_poly.entity_id
_entity_poly.type
_entity_poly.pdbx_seq_one_letter_code
_entity_poly.pdbx_strand_id
1 'polypeptide(L)'
;MLTEHVSANHNTEIVVNGRPRNVAGNVVSFEQVVELAFPDDAPNPDRIYTVAFRHGARKSEGTLVAGHFVEVKSGTQFDVVKSNKS
;
A
#
# COMPACT_ATOMS: atom_id res chain seq x y z
N MET A 1 -31.26 -4.28 -13.35
CA MET A 1 -29.97 -4.93 -13.65
C MET A 1 -28.90 -4.16 -12.90
N LEU A 2 -28.45 -4.69 -11.76
CA LEU A 2 -27.27 -4.20 -11.06
C LEU A 2 -26.36 -5.41 -10.98
N THR A 3 -25.28 -5.39 -11.75
CA THR A 3 -24.33 -6.50 -11.78
C THR A 3 -23.61 -6.51 -10.44
N GLU A 4 -23.92 -7.50 -9.60
CA GLU A 4 -23.10 -7.87 -8.47
C GLU A 4 -21.74 -8.32 -9.00
N HIS A 5 -20.74 -7.44 -8.94
CA HIS A 5 -19.36 -7.91 -8.95
C HIS A 5 -19.06 -8.39 -7.53
N VAL A 6 -19.38 -9.67 -7.29
CA VAL A 6 -18.73 -10.44 -6.25
C VAL A 6 -17.26 -10.51 -6.64
N SER A 7 -16.48 -9.51 -6.26
CA SER A 7 -15.03 -9.60 -6.31
C SER A 7 -14.67 -10.74 -5.38
N ALA A 8 -14.32 -11.90 -5.95
CA ALA A 8 -13.72 -12.99 -5.21
C ALA A 8 -12.66 -12.40 -4.26
N ASN A 9 -12.57 -12.92 -3.04
CA ASN A 9 -11.50 -12.63 -2.08
C ASN A 9 -10.14 -13.02 -2.69
N HIS A 10 -9.66 -12.24 -3.64
CA HIS A 10 -8.37 -12.38 -4.29
C HIS A 10 -7.38 -11.61 -3.44
N ASN A 11 -6.49 -12.34 -2.77
CA ASN A 11 -5.33 -11.70 -2.16
C ASN A 11 -4.27 -11.42 -3.23
N THR A 12 -3.72 -10.22 -3.19
CA THR A 12 -2.52 -9.85 -3.94
C THR A 12 -1.32 -9.87 -3.02
N GLU A 13 -0.25 -10.57 -3.43
CA GLU A 13 1.04 -10.49 -2.75
C GLU A 13 1.82 -9.26 -3.23
N ILE A 14 2.06 -8.32 -2.32
CA ILE A 14 2.91 -7.15 -2.54
C ILE A 14 4.16 -7.25 -1.66
N VAL A 15 5.17 -6.42 -1.92
CA VAL A 15 6.37 -6.33 -1.10
C VAL A 15 6.41 -4.96 -0.42
N VAL A 16 6.51 -4.90 0.90
CA VAL A 16 6.62 -3.65 1.66
C VAL A 16 7.92 -3.67 2.44
N ASN A 17 8.82 -2.73 2.18
CA ASN A 17 10.16 -2.65 2.79
C ASN A 17 10.92 -3.99 2.74
N GLY A 18 10.88 -4.65 1.57
CA GLY A 18 11.53 -5.94 1.33
C GLY A 18 10.83 -7.17 1.93
N ARG A 19 9.67 -7.01 2.56
CA ARG A 19 8.90 -8.12 3.16
C ARG A 19 7.63 -8.40 2.36
N PRO A 20 7.34 -9.66 1.98
CA PRO A 20 6.09 -10.01 1.32
C PRO A 20 4.90 -9.79 2.27
N ARG A 21 3.83 -9.21 1.75
CA ARG A 21 2.58 -8.89 2.46
C ARG A 21 1.40 -9.25 1.57
N ASN A 22 0.34 -9.77 2.17
CA ASN A 22 -0.91 -10.04 1.46
C ASN A 22 -1.91 -8.92 1.71
N VAL A 23 -2.54 -8.44 0.65
CA VAL A 23 -3.64 -7.46 0.70
C VAL A 23 -4.87 -8.01 0.01
N ALA A 24 -6.05 -7.69 0.53
CA ALA A 24 -7.30 -8.05 -0.11
C ALA A 24 -7.53 -7.17 -1.35
N GLY A 25 -7.85 -7.81 -2.48
CA GLY A 25 -8.10 -7.13 -3.75
C GLY A 25 -6.82 -6.61 -4.41
N ASN A 26 -7.01 -5.62 -5.29
CA ASN A 26 -5.98 -5.04 -6.14
C ASN A 26 -5.83 -3.53 -5.92
N VAL A 27 -6.30 -2.98 -4.81
CA VAL A 27 -6.18 -1.57 -4.46
C VAL A 27 -5.67 -1.48 -3.02
N VAL A 28 -4.66 -0.64 -2.80
CA VAL A 28 -4.15 -0.36 -1.44
C VAL A 28 -4.12 1.14 -1.20
N SER A 29 -4.43 1.52 0.04
CA SER A 29 -4.33 2.91 0.48
C SER A 29 -2.96 3.21 1.08
N PHE A 30 -2.64 4.50 1.19
CA PHE A 30 -1.46 4.97 1.90
C PHE A 30 -1.37 4.41 3.33
N GLU A 31 -2.47 4.50 4.07
CA GLU A 31 -2.57 4.11 5.47
C GLU A 31 -2.34 2.60 5.64
N GLN A 32 -2.95 1.79 4.77
CA GLN A 32 -2.75 0.35 4.76
C GLN A 32 -1.28 -0.02 4.51
N VAL A 33 -0.61 0.65 3.56
CA VAL A 33 0.80 0.41 3.28
C VAL A 33 1.70 0.81 4.46
N VAL A 34 1.37 1.92 5.15
CA VAL A 34 2.07 2.36 6.36
C VAL A 34 1.89 1.36 7.51
N GLU A 35 0.68 0.86 7.73
CA GLU A 35 0.39 -0.16 8.74
C GLU A 35 1.16 -1.46 8.46
N LEU A 36 1.22 -1.90 7.20
CA LEU A 36 2.00 -3.08 6.80
C LEU A 36 3.52 -2.89 6.97
N ALA A 37 4.00 -1.65 6.84
CA ALA A 37 5.41 -1.32 7.04
C ALA A 37 5.80 -1.29 8.53
N PHE A 38 4.88 -0.89 9.40
CA PHE A 38 5.12 -0.69 10.83
C PHE A 38 3.99 -1.26 11.70
N PRO A 39 3.75 -2.58 11.69
CA PRO A 39 2.62 -3.18 12.39
C PRO A 39 2.70 -3.10 13.92
N ASP A 40 3.91 -2.96 14.47
CA ASP A 40 4.15 -2.86 15.92
C ASP A 40 4.15 -1.40 16.42
N ASP A 41 4.00 -0.42 15.52
CA ASP A 41 4.00 0.98 15.91
C ASP A 41 2.60 1.42 16.35
N ALA A 42 2.54 2.12 17.49
CA ALA A 42 1.30 2.76 17.90
C ALA A 42 0.83 3.78 16.84
N PRO A 43 -0.49 3.84 16.55
CA PRO A 43 -1.04 4.87 15.68
C PRO A 43 -0.64 6.26 16.18
N ASN A 44 0.03 7.02 15.34
CA ASN A 44 0.46 8.37 15.66
C ASN A 44 0.14 9.30 14.48
N PRO A 45 -0.85 10.21 14.63
CA PRO A 45 -1.26 11.12 13.55
C PRO A 45 -0.20 12.17 13.20
N ASP A 46 0.74 12.46 14.11
CA ASP A 46 1.82 13.42 13.90
C ASP A 46 3.01 12.80 13.16
N ARG A 47 3.01 11.46 12.95
CA ARG A 47 4.11 10.82 12.25
C ARG A 47 3.97 11.00 10.74
N ILE A 48 5.02 11.57 10.14
CA ILE A 48 5.12 11.77 8.71
C ILE A 48 5.76 10.54 8.07
N TYR A 49 5.19 10.08 6.95
CA TYR A 49 5.71 8.97 6.17
C TYR A 49 5.89 9.37 4.71
N THR A 50 6.92 8.82 4.08
CA THR A 50 7.10 8.86 2.63
C THR A 50 6.86 7.45 2.10
N VAL A 51 5.92 7.30 1.15
CA VAL A 51 5.60 6.02 0.51
C VAL A 51 5.89 6.12 -0.98
N ALA A 52 6.91 5.41 -1.44
CA ALA A 52 7.18 5.24 -2.87
C ALA A 52 6.72 3.83 -3.29
N PHE A 53 6.29 3.68 -4.54
CA PHE A 53 5.94 2.38 -5.11
C PHE A 53 6.59 2.14 -6.46
N ARG A 54 6.81 0.87 -6.77
CA ARG A 54 7.38 0.37 -8.03
C ARG A 54 6.65 -0.91 -8.47
N HIS A 55 6.66 -1.18 -9.76
CA HIS A 55 5.92 -2.27 -10.41
C HIS A 55 4.39 -2.24 -10.13
N GLY A 56 3.78 -1.06 -10.12
CA GLY A 56 2.33 -0.93 -9.96
C GLY A 56 1.54 -1.48 -11.15
N ALA A 57 0.23 -1.69 -10.97
CA ALA A 57 -0.62 -2.28 -12.01
C ALA A 57 -0.87 -1.30 -13.17
N ARG A 58 -1.24 -0.06 -12.84
CA ARG A 58 -1.58 0.99 -13.82
C ARG A 58 -0.45 1.98 -14.07
N LYS A 59 0.29 2.35 -13.03
CA LYS A 59 1.52 3.16 -13.11
C LYS A 59 2.69 2.29 -12.69
N SER A 60 3.79 2.32 -13.44
CA SER A 60 4.98 1.53 -13.11
C SER A 60 5.60 1.96 -11.78
N GLU A 61 5.59 3.25 -11.46
CA GLU A 61 6.18 3.80 -10.24
C GLU A 61 5.55 5.14 -9.85
N GLY A 62 5.83 5.59 -8.62
CA GLY A 62 5.45 6.91 -8.14
C GLY A 62 5.46 7.03 -6.61
N THR A 63 4.91 8.13 -6.12
CA THR A 63 4.70 8.37 -4.68
C THR A 63 3.22 8.22 -4.37
N LEU A 64 2.92 7.52 -3.27
CA LEU A 64 1.58 7.44 -2.69
C LEU A 64 1.51 8.42 -1.52
N VAL A 65 0.51 9.30 -1.52
CA VAL A 65 0.31 10.34 -0.50
C VAL A 65 -0.89 9.99 0.38
N ALA A 66 -0.93 10.54 1.59
CA ALA A 66 -2.02 10.30 2.55
C ALA A 66 -3.41 10.58 1.95
N GLY A 67 -4.38 9.71 2.25
CA GLY A 67 -5.74 9.78 1.71
C GLY A 67 -5.91 9.27 0.27
N HIS A 68 -4.83 8.88 -0.42
CA HIS A 68 -4.89 8.32 -1.77
C HIS A 68 -4.65 6.81 -1.79
N PHE A 69 -4.95 6.22 -2.94
CA PHE A 69 -4.81 4.79 -3.21
C PHE A 69 -4.14 4.53 -4.56
N VAL A 70 -3.62 3.32 -4.73
CA VAL A 70 -3.03 2.85 -5.99
C VAL A 70 -3.50 1.43 -6.30
N GLU A 71 -3.66 1.14 -7.58
CA GLU A 71 -3.89 -0.22 -8.07
C GLU A 71 -2.59 -1.03 -8.06
N VAL A 72 -2.63 -2.19 -7.43
CA VAL A 72 -1.50 -3.11 -7.24
C VAL A 72 -1.70 -4.41 -8.00
N LYS A 73 -0.59 -5.08 -8.27
CA LYS A 73 -0.55 -6.44 -8.78
C LYS A 73 0.49 -7.24 -8.01
N SER A 74 0.54 -8.55 -8.23
CA SER A 74 1.55 -9.40 -7.59
C SER A 74 2.95 -8.84 -7.85
N GLY A 75 3.74 -8.66 -6.78
CA GLY A 75 5.10 -8.14 -6.86
C GLY A 75 5.21 -6.61 -6.95
N THR A 76 4.11 -5.85 -6.83
CA THR A 76 4.19 -4.40 -6.58
C THR A 76 4.97 -4.18 -5.28
N GLN A 77 5.96 -3.27 -5.32
CA GLN A 77 6.86 -2.99 -4.21
C GLN A 77 6.59 -1.60 -3.64
N PHE A 78 6.65 -1.49 -2.32
CA PHE A 78 6.54 -0.24 -1.58
C PHE A 78 7.77 -0.04 -0.71
N ASP A 79 8.32 1.17 -0.78
CA ASP A 79 9.35 1.66 0.12
C ASP A 79 8.72 2.71 1.03
N VAL A 80 8.71 2.45 2.34
CA VAL A 80 8.07 3.29 3.34
C VAL A 80 9.09 3.74 4.37
N VAL A 81 9.28 5.06 4.46
CA VAL A 81 10.25 5.67 5.39
C VAL A 81 9.50 6.56 6.37
N LYS A 82 9.85 6.46 7.66
CA LYS A 82 9.45 7.44 8.68
C LYS A 82 10.25 8.72 8.43
N SER A 83 9.55 9.79 8.07
CA SER A 83 10.18 11.09 7.89
C SER A 83 10.39 11.72 9.26
N ASN A 84 11.63 11.70 9.73
CA ASN A 84 12.09 12.61 10.77
C ASN A 84 12.30 13.97 10.09
N LYS A 85 11.34 14.90 10.23
CA LYS A 85 11.59 16.27 9.81
C LYS A 85 12.62 16.85 10.79
N SER A 86 13.82 17.16 10.28
CA SER A 86 14.86 17.91 10.99
C SER A 86 14.39 19.30 11.43
#